data_AF-A0A9X0RSV2-F1
#
_entry.id   AF-A0A9X0RSV2-F1
#
_cell.length_a   1.000
_cell.length_b   1.000
_cell.length_c   1.000
_cell.angle_alpha   90.00
_cell.angle_beta   90.00
_cell.angle_gamma   90.00
#
_symmetry.space_group_name_H-M   'P 1'
#
loop_
_entity.id
_entity.type
_entity.pdbx_description
1 polymer ?
#
loop_
_entity_poly.entity_id
_entity_poly.type
_entity_poly.pdbx_seq_one_letter_code
_entity_poly.pdbx_strand_id
1 'polypeptide(L)'
;MKKIMMILSSVALLSGCGMMHKQEEAPQQLRYQCGTLPLTVTQDNAKQQVSFILDGKPLTLAQTVSASGARYSDGTYVFWSKGNGAFVERNNKIVINDCELQNADTSVQ
;
A
#
# COMPACT_ATOMS: atom_id res chain seq x y z
N MET A 1 -20.18 19.63 -62.00
CA MET A 1 -18.71 19.42 -62.02
C MET A 1 -18.32 19.01 -60.60
N LYS A 2 -17.74 17.86 -60.24
CA LYS A 2 -17.23 16.66 -60.90
C LYS A 2 -17.25 15.58 -59.80
N LYS A 3 -17.85 14.42 -60.08
CA LYS A 3 -17.75 13.21 -59.25
C LYS A 3 -16.38 12.58 -59.49
N ILE A 4 -15.72 12.06 -58.45
CA ILE A 4 -14.79 10.90 -58.40
C ILE A 4 -14.33 10.83 -56.92
N MET A 5 -14.84 9.94 -56.08
CA MET A 5 -14.68 8.48 -56.06
C MET A 5 -13.25 8.08 -55.62
N MET A 6 -13.15 7.61 -54.37
CA MET A 6 -12.23 6.56 -53.91
C MET A 6 -10.73 6.93 -53.81
N ILE A 7 -9.89 6.44 -52.89
CA ILE A 7 -9.85 5.16 -52.17
C ILE A 7 -8.71 5.22 -51.11
N LEU A 8 -8.82 4.39 -50.07
CA LEU A 8 -7.75 3.87 -49.19
C LEU A 8 -6.82 4.85 -48.44
N SER A 9 -6.96 4.85 -47.12
CA SER A 9 -5.89 4.32 -46.25
C SER A 9 -6.44 4.03 -44.87
N SER A 10 -7.10 2.88 -44.77
CA SER A 10 -7.25 2.12 -43.54
C SER A 10 -5.87 1.68 -43.06
N VAL A 11 -5.31 2.40 -42.09
CA VAL A 11 -4.33 1.85 -41.14
C VAL A 11 -4.72 2.34 -39.75
N ALA A 12 -5.83 1.79 -39.25
CA ALA A 12 -6.12 1.83 -37.83
C ALA A 12 -5.22 0.78 -37.16
N LEU A 13 -3.95 1.12 -36.94
CA LEU A 13 -3.15 0.41 -35.95
C LEU A 13 -3.66 0.86 -34.58
N LEU A 14 -4.78 0.28 -34.12
CA LEU A 14 -5.04 0.21 -32.70
C LEU A 14 -3.98 -0.72 -32.12
N SER A 15 -2.81 -0.15 -31.81
CA SER A 15 -1.88 -0.76 -30.87
C SER A 15 -2.61 -0.86 -29.54
N GLY A 16 -3.29 -1.99 -29.34
CA GLY A 16 -3.82 -2.38 -28.06
C GLY A 16 -2.66 -2.64 -27.12
N CYS A 17 -2.13 -1.58 -26.49
CA CYS A 17 -1.36 -1.70 -25.25
C CYS A 17 -2.34 -1.97 -24.11
N GLY A 18 -3.09 -3.07 -24.24
CA GLY A 18 -4.05 -3.57 -23.28
C GLY A 18 -3.52 -4.81 -22.59
N MET A 19 -2.26 -4.80 -22.17
CA MET A 19 -1.87 -5.68 -21.09
C MET A 19 -2.49 -5.08 -19.85
N MET A 20 -3.68 -5.57 -19.52
CA MET A 20 -4.22 -5.51 -18.17
C MET A 20 -3.21 -6.27 -17.28
N HIS A 21 -2.08 -5.62 -16.97
CA HIS A 21 -1.21 -6.04 -15.91
C HIS A 21 -2.11 -5.99 -14.69
N LYS A 22 -2.60 -7.16 -14.28
CA LYS A 22 -2.92 -7.40 -12.89
C LYS A 22 -1.56 -7.24 -12.20
N GLN A 23 -1.20 -5.99 -11.94
CA GLN A 23 0.03 -5.61 -11.31
C GLN A 23 -0.04 -6.31 -9.97
N GLU A 24 0.69 -7.43 -9.85
CA GLU A 24 0.85 -8.08 -8.56
C GLU A 24 1.37 -6.99 -7.64
N GLU A 25 0.52 -6.56 -6.71
CA GLU A 25 0.84 -5.47 -5.80
C GLU A 25 2.00 -5.95 -4.93
N ALA A 26 3.22 -5.62 -5.38
CA ALA A 26 4.42 -5.97 -4.67
C ALA A 26 4.35 -5.39 -3.26
N PRO A 27 4.87 -6.09 -2.23
CA PRO A 27 4.88 -5.57 -0.88
C PRO A 27 5.53 -4.19 -0.81
N GLN A 28 4.84 -3.24 -0.21
CA GLN A 28 5.26 -1.84 -0.08
C GLN A 28 5.94 -1.62 1.28
N GLN A 29 7.03 -0.86 1.31
CA GLN A 29 7.65 -0.47 2.58
C GLN A 29 7.16 0.92 3.01
N LEU A 30 6.43 0.94 4.12
CA LEU A 30 5.96 2.14 4.80
C LEU A 30 6.93 2.47 5.94
N ARG A 31 7.50 3.67 5.94
CA ARG A 31 8.40 4.14 7.00
C ARG A 31 7.65 5.11 7.89
N TYR A 32 7.58 4.81 9.17
CA TYR A 32 6.95 5.66 10.17
C TYR A 32 8.00 6.22 11.13
N GLN A 33 7.79 7.44 11.58
CA GLN A 33 8.49 8.03 12.71
C GLN A 33 7.52 8.11 13.88
N CYS A 34 7.76 7.33 14.93
CA CYS A 34 6.92 7.23 16.13
C CYS A 34 7.62 7.93 17.29
N GLY A 35 7.41 9.25 17.42
CA GLY A 35 8.25 10.08 18.28
C GLY A 35 9.72 10.05 17.83
N THR A 36 10.62 9.43 18.61
CA THR A 36 12.03 9.22 18.21
C THR A 36 12.30 7.81 17.66
N LEU A 37 11.31 6.91 17.65
CA LEU A 37 11.44 5.53 17.20
C LEU A 37 11.08 5.41 15.71
N PRO A 38 12.02 5.04 14.83
CA PRO A 38 11.67 4.67 13.46
C PRO A 38 11.02 3.27 13.42
N LEU A 39 9.93 3.13 12.68
CA LEU A 39 9.24 1.86 12.46
C LEU A 39 9.05 1.64 10.96
N THR A 40 9.64 0.57 10.43
CA THR A 40 9.42 0.16 9.03
C THR A 40 8.41 -0.98 8.99
N VAL A 41 7.30 -0.75 8.29
CA VAL A 41 6.22 -1.70 8.08
C VAL A 41 6.20 -2.10 6.61
N THR A 42 6.28 -3.40 6.33
CA THR A 42 6.04 -3.92 4.99
C THR A 42 4.56 -4.26 4.88
N GLN A 43 3.85 -3.65 3.94
CA GLN A 43 2.45 -3.90 3.65
C GLN A 43 2.33 -4.74 2.38
N ASP A 44 1.76 -5.93 2.52
CA ASP A 44 1.45 -6.84 1.41
C ASP A 44 -0.07 -6.84 1.21
N ASN A 45 -0.56 -5.96 0.33
CA ASN A 45 -1.98 -5.85 0.03
C ASN A 45 -2.52 -7.11 -0.65
N ALA A 46 -1.71 -7.80 -1.46
CA ALA A 46 -2.12 -9.05 -2.11
C ALA A 46 -2.43 -10.14 -1.07
N LYS A 47 -1.68 -10.20 0.03
CA LYS A 47 -1.92 -11.11 1.16
C LYS A 47 -2.78 -10.53 2.28
N GLN A 48 -3.17 -9.26 2.20
CA GLN A 48 -3.89 -8.53 3.25
C GLN A 48 -3.13 -8.63 4.59
N GLN A 49 -1.83 -8.37 4.57
CA GLN A 49 -0.94 -8.52 5.72
C GLN A 49 0.01 -7.33 5.87
N VAL A 50 0.48 -7.12 7.10
CA VAL A 50 1.64 -6.28 7.37
C VAL A 50 2.70 -7.06 8.13
N SER A 51 3.96 -6.71 7.95
CA SER A 51 5.06 -7.25 8.73
C SER A 51 6.05 -6.18 9.15
N PHE A 52 6.54 -6.28 10.39
CA PHE A 52 7.54 -5.37 10.96
C PHE A 52 8.30 -6.08 12.08
N ILE A 53 9.39 -5.48 12.54
CA ILE A 53 10.17 -5.99 13.67
C ILE A 53 9.83 -5.16 14.91
N LEU A 54 9.56 -5.84 16.02
CA LEU A 54 9.33 -5.21 17.32
C LEU A 54 10.11 -5.99 18.40
N ASP A 55 10.93 -5.29 19.19
CA ASP A 55 11.83 -5.89 20.19
C ASP A 55 12.70 -7.04 19.64
N GLY A 56 13.16 -6.91 18.38
CA GLY A 56 13.93 -7.95 17.69
C GLY A 56 13.13 -9.14 17.19
N LYS A 57 11.81 -9.18 17.43
CA LYS A 57 10.92 -10.23 16.94
C LYS A 57 10.26 -9.82 15.62
N PRO A 58 10.38 -10.60 14.53
CA PRO A 58 9.59 -10.37 13.33
C PRO A 58 8.11 -10.71 13.60
N LEU A 59 7.22 -9.82 13.19
CA LEU A 59 5.78 -9.98 13.30
C LEU A 59 5.15 -9.96 11.92
N THR A 60 4.11 -10.78 11.73
CA THR A 60 3.25 -10.77 10.54
C THR A 60 1.81 -10.76 11.01
N LEU A 61 1.08 -9.70 10.70
CA LEU A 61 -0.28 -9.46 11.18
C LEU A 61 -1.24 -9.48 9.99
N ALA A 62 -2.34 -10.22 10.13
CA ALA A 62 -3.37 -10.30 9.10
C ALA A 62 -4.38 -9.15 9.26
N GLN A 63 -4.90 -8.65 8.14
CA GLN A 63 -5.92 -7.60 8.17
C GLN A 63 -7.19 -8.12 8.85
N THR A 64 -7.84 -7.24 9.61
CA THR A 64 -9.06 -7.49 10.34
C THR A 64 -10.04 -6.35 10.12
N VAL A 65 -11.32 -6.60 10.39
CA VAL A 65 -12.37 -5.60 10.22
C VAL A 65 -12.13 -4.40 11.14
N SER A 66 -12.30 -3.20 10.58
CA SER A 66 -12.17 -1.92 11.26
C SER A 66 -13.27 -0.96 10.82
N ALA A 67 -13.69 -0.05 11.70
CA ALA A 67 -14.67 0.97 11.36
C ALA A 67 -14.06 2.15 10.57
N SER A 68 -12.77 2.45 10.80
CA SER A 68 -12.03 3.49 10.11
C SER A 68 -10.54 3.16 10.14
N GLY A 69 -9.85 3.43 9.03
CA GLY A 69 -8.45 3.04 8.87
C GLY A 69 -8.29 1.54 8.64
N ALA A 70 -7.05 1.08 8.60
CA ALA A 70 -6.71 -0.33 8.47
C ALA A 70 -6.25 -0.89 9.83
N ARG A 71 -6.71 -2.10 10.14
CA ARG A 71 -6.36 -2.82 11.35
C ARG A 71 -5.79 -4.18 10.99
N TYR A 72 -4.62 -4.50 11.53
CA TYR A 72 -3.97 -5.79 11.34
C TYR A 72 -3.66 -6.41 12.70
N SER A 73 -3.87 -7.72 12.84
CA SER A 73 -3.75 -8.40 14.13
C SER A 73 -3.31 -9.86 13.97
N ASP A 74 -2.56 -10.37 14.93
CA ASP A 74 -2.29 -11.80 15.13
C ASP A 74 -2.96 -12.37 16.40
N GLY A 75 -3.73 -11.53 17.10
CA GLY A 75 -4.39 -11.85 18.37
C GLY A 75 -3.64 -11.36 19.61
N THR A 76 -2.33 -11.14 19.50
CA THR A 76 -1.48 -10.58 20.57
C THR A 76 -1.08 -9.14 20.28
N TYR A 77 -0.68 -8.88 19.03
CA TYR A 77 -0.26 -7.59 18.52
C TYR A 77 -1.33 -7.03 17.58
N VAL A 78 -1.48 -5.71 17.58
CA VAL A 78 -2.36 -5.00 16.65
C VAL A 78 -1.60 -3.81 16.06
N PHE A 79 -1.58 -3.70 14.74
CA PHE A 79 -1.14 -2.51 14.04
C PHE A 79 -2.35 -1.78 13.49
N TRP A 80 -2.46 -0.50 13.82
CA TRP A 80 -3.49 0.40 13.30
C TRP A 80 -2.86 1.45 12.42
N SER A 81 -3.46 1.74 11.27
CA SER A 81 -3.10 2.88 10.43
C SER A 81 -4.34 3.65 9.97
N LYS A 82 -4.25 4.98 9.96
CA LYS A 82 -5.30 5.87 9.46
C LYS A 82 -4.69 7.16 8.92
N GLY A 83 -4.91 7.43 7.63
CA GLY A 83 -4.19 8.50 6.93
C GLY A 83 -2.68 8.26 7.03
N ASN A 84 -1.94 9.26 7.48
CA ASN A 84 -0.50 9.13 7.74
C ASN A 84 -0.18 8.64 9.16
N GLY A 85 -1.18 8.50 10.04
CA GLY A 85 -1.01 8.09 11.42
C GLY A 85 -0.95 6.58 11.59
N ALA A 86 -0.21 6.09 12.57
CA ALA A 86 -0.24 4.70 13.02
C ALA A 86 0.06 4.54 14.52
N PHE A 87 -0.25 3.35 15.07
CA PHE A 87 0.18 2.93 16.40
C PHE A 87 0.17 1.39 16.50
N VAL A 88 0.86 0.85 17.50
CA VAL A 88 0.95 -0.59 17.77
C VAL A 88 0.47 -0.89 19.19
N GLU A 89 -0.39 -1.89 19.30
CA GLU A 89 -0.79 -2.49 20.57
C GLU A 89 -0.11 -3.85 20.79
N ARG A 90 0.12 -4.20 22.06
CA ARG A 90 0.47 -5.55 22.53
C ARG A 90 -0.44 -5.85 23.72
N ASN A 91 -1.21 -6.94 23.66
CA ASN A 91 -2.18 -7.32 24.71
C ASN A 91 -3.11 -6.15 25.10
N ASN A 92 -3.72 -5.50 24.10
CA ASN A 92 -4.64 -4.38 24.26
C ASN A 92 -4.06 -3.12 24.95
N LYS A 93 -2.73 -2.99 25.00
CA LYS A 93 -2.05 -1.80 25.48
C LYS A 93 -1.22 -1.21 24.35
N ILE A 94 -1.31 0.10 24.14
CA ILE A 94 -0.46 0.81 23.18
C ILE A 94 0.99 0.73 23.66
N VAL A 95 1.87 0.20 22.80
CA VAL A 95 3.32 0.06 23.07
C VAL A 95 4.17 0.93 22.14
N ILE A 96 3.61 1.33 20.99
CA ILE A 96 4.18 2.35 20.11
C ILE A 96 3.03 3.28 19.73
N ASN A 97 3.24 4.59 19.88
CA ASN A 97 2.24 5.62 19.57
C ASN A 97 2.83 6.72 18.68
N ASP A 98 1.97 7.64 18.23
CA ASP A 98 2.35 8.88 17.56
C ASP A 98 3.24 8.64 16.33
N CYS A 99 2.93 7.58 15.58
CA CYS A 99 3.63 7.25 14.34
C CYS A 99 3.09 8.10 13.20
N GLU A 100 4.00 8.78 12.49
CA GLU A 100 3.70 9.51 11.27
C GLU A 100 4.46 8.91 10.10
N LEU A 101 3.71 8.60 9.03
CA LEU A 101 4.27 8.11 7.78
C LEU A 101 5.22 9.15 7.21
N GLN A 102 6.47 8.75 7.07
CA GLN A 102 7.49 9.51 6.37
C GLN A 102 7.29 9.26 4.89
N ASN A 103 6.60 10.18 4.22
CA ASN A 103 6.44 10.13 2.78
C ASN A 103 7.84 10.11 2.16
N ALA A 104 8.18 9.03 1.43
CA ALA A 104 9.28 9.08 0.48
C ALA A 104 8.78 9.96 -0.66
N ASP A 105 9.10 11.25 -0.59
CA ASP A 105 8.97 12.25 -1.65
C ASP A 105 7.72 12.15 -2.53
N THR A 106 6.77 13.04 -2.27
CA THR A 106 5.95 13.65 -3.32
C THR A 106 6.84 14.46 -4.27
N SER A 107 7.73 13.81 -5.03
CA SER A 107 8.54 14.43 -6.08
C SER A 107 9.18 13.39 -7.01
N VAL A 108 8.35 12.61 -7.72
CA VAL A 108 8.74 12.20 -9.08
C VAL A 108 7.64 12.66 -10.01
N GLN A 109 7.92 13.81 -10.58
CA GLN A 109 7.30 14.42 -11.73
C GLN A 109 7.73 13.69 -13.00
#